data_AF-A0A673WAL3-F1
#
_entry.id   AF-A0A673WAL3-F1
#
_cell.length_a   1.000
_cell.length_b   1.000
_cell.length_c   1.000
_cell.angle_alpha   90.00
_cell.angle_beta   90.00
_cell.angle_gamma   90.00
#
_symmetry.space_group_name_H-M   'P 1'
#
loop_
_entity.id
_entity.type
_entity.pdbx_description
1 polymer ?
#
loop_
_entity_poly.entity_id
_entity_poly.type
_entity_poly.pdbx_seq_one_letter_code
_entity_poly.pdbx_strand_id
1 'polypeptide(L)'
;MLTSFNTVALAPSLPLQEDFVYHWKAITHYYIETSDDKDPVTDTNIPSHLEQMLDILTQEESERESGETGPCMEYLLHHKILETLYTLGKADCPPGMKQQVLSFYTKLLGRIRQPLLPHINVHRPVLKLIRLCGEILAAPTENEEIQFLCIVCAKLKQDPYLVNFFLENKVKRPDPKSPSAKGVREDLASPDTGQPQAEGKAAEPPDEPKAAADQSNINNYNIVTSLLNLTKSPDGRIVVKACEGLMLLVSLPEPAAAKCLTENTELCELLTDRLSAFYKALPTSMDPLDIETVESVNWGLDVYNMKDDAAIFTGKRALISFLSWLDYCDQLIKEAQKTAAVVLAKTVRKMFFVTVMEPQLMQTSEVGILTSTALLNRIIRQVTSEALLQEMVYFLLGEEKGPETLATIAQNPLRHRLIELCDHLSDEVQCLVIDSCPNPCHLPEEKMEKKVAEVGLPSENSETSE
;
A
#
# COMPACT_ATOMS: atom_id res chain seq x y z
N MET A 1 -29.05 -18.15 69.78
CA MET A 1 -29.49 -16.99 68.97
C MET A 1 -28.36 -15.98 68.94
N LEU A 2 -27.52 -16.04 67.91
CA LEU A 2 -26.57 -15.01 67.50
C LEU A 2 -25.82 -15.59 66.29
N THR A 3 -26.14 -15.11 65.10
CA THR A 3 -25.18 -15.01 63.99
C THR A 3 -25.66 -13.92 63.05
N SER A 4 -24.86 -12.84 63.03
CA SER A 4 -25.00 -11.65 62.19
C SER A 4 -24.90 -11.99 60.72
N PHE A 5 -25.83 -11.50 59.91
CA PHE A 5 -25.63 -11.33 58.47
C PHE A 5 -24.74 -10.09 58.26
N ASN A 6 -23.47 -10.32 57.92
CA ASN A 6 -22.63 -9.30 57.30
C ASN A 6 -23.00 -9.23 55.82
N THR A 7 -23.97 -8.39 55.46
CA THR A 7 -24.07 -7.85 54.11
C THR A 7 -22.98 -6.81 53.96
N VAL A 8 -21.87 -7.20 53.34
CA VAL A 8 -20.88 -6.24 52.81
C VAL A 8 -21.63 -5.44 51.75
N ALA A 9 -22.00 -4.21 52.09
CA ALA A 9 -22.45 -3.23 51.13
C ALA A 9 -21.27 -2.94 50.19
N LEU A 10 -21.29 -3.54 48.99
CA LEU A 10 -20.48 -3.02 47.89
C LEU A 10 -20.90 -1.56 47.70
N ALA A 11 -19.93 -0.65 47.79
CA ALA A 11 -20.15 0.75 47.45
C ALA A 11 -20.78 0.84 46.05
N PRO A 12 -21.71 1.78 45.79
CA PRO A 12 -22.19 2.00 44.43
C PRO A 12 -21.00 2.30 43.53
N SER A 13 -20.88 1.59 42.40
CA SER A 13 -19.88 1.88 41.39
C SER A 13 -19.99 3.36 41.00
N LEU A 14 -18.85 4.06 40.98
CA LEU A 14 -18.78 5.44 40.46
C LEU A 14 -19.39 5.48 39.05
N PRO A 15 -20.03 6.60 38.64
CA PRO A 15 -20.45 6.76 37.26
C PRO A 15 -19.24 6.53 36.33
N LEU A 16 -19.39 5.73 35.28
CA LEU A 16 -18.31 5.37 34.36
C LEU A 16 -17.48 6.58 33.88
N GLN A 17 -18.15 7.71 33.68
CA GLN A 17 -17.50 8.96 33.28
C GLN A 17 -16.54 9.51 34.34
N GLU A 18 -16.87 9.42 35.63
CA GLU A 18 -15.99 9.88 36.71
C GLU A 18 -14.72 9.04 36.78
N ASP A 19 -14.85 7.71 36.62
CA ASP A 19 -13.73 6.78 36.55
C ASP A 19 -12.84 7.07 35.33
N PHE A 20 -13.45 7.28 34.16
CA PHE A 20 -12.72 7.66 32.94
C PHE A 20 -11.90 8.95 33.15
N VAL A 21 -12.52 9.97 33.75
CA VAL A 21 -11.88 11.25 34.05
C VAL A 21 -10.75 11.08 35.08
N TYR A 22 -10.92 10.20 36.06
CA TYR A 22 -9.88 9.87 37.03
C TYR A 22 -8.64 9.30 36.34
N HIS A 23 -8.79 8.30 35.47
CA HIS A 23 -7.65 7.72 34.75
C HIS A 23 -6.94 8.74 33.84
N TRP A 24 -7.70 9.60 33.14
CA TRP A 24 -7.11 10.67 32.33
C TRP A 24 -6.34 11.70 33.17
N LYS A 25 -6.90 12.08 34.32
CA LYS A 25 -6.22 12.98 35.27
C LYS A 25 -4.95 12.36 35.82
N ALA A 26 -4.95 11.06 36.13
CA ALA A 26 -3.74 10.37 36.60
C ALA A 26 -2.60 10.43 35.57
N ILE A 27 -2.90 10.22 34.29
CA ILE A 27 -1.91 10.32 33.21
C ILE A 27 -1.37 11.75 33.10
N THR A 28 -2.25 12.75 33.07
CA THR A 28 -1.80 14.15 32.94
C THR A 28 -1.06 14.64 34.18
N HIS A 29 -1.42 14.14 35.36
CA HIS A 29 -0.74 14.50 36.61
C HIS A 29 0.70 14.01 36.65
N TYR A 30 0.99 12.83 36.08
CA TYR A 30 2.36 12.33 35.94
C TYR A 30 3.28 13.36 35.26
N TYR A 31 2.81 14.02 34.19
CA TYR A 31 3.58 15.03 33.46
C TYR A 31 3.68 16.40 34.15
N ILE A 32 2.87 16.62 35.19
CA ILE A 32 2.91 17.85 35.99
C ILE A 32 3.88 17.68 37.17
N GLU A 33 3.88 16.50 37.80
CA GLU A 33 4.70 16.21 38.99
C GLU A 33 6.11 15.70 38.64
N THR A 34 6.26 14.99 37.53
CA THR A 34 7.54 14.39 37.13
C THR A 34 8.33 15.39 36.28
N SER A 35 9.51 15.78 36.75
CA SER A 35 10.42 16.71 36.05
C SER A 35 11.58 16.01 35.34
N ASP A 36 11.76 14.70 35.53
CA ASP A 36 12.84 13.90 34.94
C ASP A 36 12.27 12.62 34.29
N ASP A 37 11.96 12.69 33.00
CA ASP A 37 11.31 11.62 32.22
C ASP A 37 12.32 10.61 31.63
N LYS A 38 13.29 10.15 32.44
CA LYS A 38 14.33 9.22 31.96
C LYS A 38 13.91 7.76 32.01
N ASP A 39 13.02 7.41 32.93
CA ASP A 39 12.57 6.03 33.10
C ASP A 39 11.61 5.62 31.97
N PRO A 40 11.69 4.38 31.46
CA PRO A 40 10.77 3.90 30.42
C PRO A 40 9.31 4.02 30.85
N VAL A 41 8.41 4.27 29.89
CA VAL A 41 6.97 4.38 30.16
C VAL A 41 6.39 3.13 30.82
N THR A 42 7.00 1.95 30.60
CA THR A 42 6.59 0.66 31.18
C THR A 42 6.71 0.61 32.69
N ASP A 43 7.56 1.44 33.28
CA ASP A 43 7.79 1.49 34.71
C ASP A 43 6.86 2.50 35.41
N THR A 44 6.04 3.19 34.61
CA THR A 44 5.01 4.13 35.08
C THR A 44 3.63 3.46 35.13
N ASN A 45 2.66 4.11 35.77
CA ASN A 45 1.26 3.66 35.74
C ASN A 45 0.52 4.07 34.45
N ILE A 46 1.15 4.83 33.53
CA ILE A 46 0.51 5.35 32.31
C ILE A 46 -0.10 4.21 31.47
N PRO A 47 0.60 3.10 31.17
CA PRO A 47 0.02 2.02 30.37
C PRO A 47 -1.25 1.42 30.99
N SER A 48 -1.27 1.26 32.32
CA SER A 48 -2.43 0.74 33.03
C SER A 48 -3.61 1.71 32.97
N HIS A 49 -3.39 3.01 33.19
CA HIS A 49 -4.47 4.00 33.06
C HIS A 49 -5.02 4.08 31.63
N LEU A 50 -4.18 3.97 30.60
CA LEU A 50 -4.62 3.95 29.20
C LEU A 50 -5.49 2.72 28.88
N GLU A 51 -5.13 1.53 29.37
CA GLU A 51 -5.96 0.34 29.17
C GLU A 51 -7.30 0.47 29.90
N GLN A 52 -7.31 0.96 31.15
CA GLN A 52 -8.55 1.18 31.89
C GLN A 52 -9.47 2.19 31.19
N MET A 53 -8.92 3.26 30.61
CA MET A 53 -9.71 4.18 29.77
C MET A 53 -10.35 3.48 28.57
N LEU A 54 -9.64 2.57 27.89
CA LEU A 54 -10.19 1.79 26.79
C LEU A 54 -11.27 0.82 27.24
N ASP A 55 -11.07 0.15 28.37
CA ASP A 55 -12.03 -0.81 28.92
C ASP A 55 -13.33 -0.10 29.31
N ILE A 56 -13.24 1.08 29.92
CA ILE A 56 -14.41 1.91 30.25
C ILE A 56 -15.17 2.34 28.99
N LEU A 57 -14.47 2.81 27.94
CA LEU A 57 -15.13 3.17 26.67
C LEU A 57 -15.80 1.97 25.99
N THR A 58 -15.16 0.80 26.07
CA THR A 58 -15.71 -0.45 25.51
C THR A 58 -16.93 -0.91 26.30
N GLN A 59 -16.89 -0.79 27.63
CA GLN A 59 -18.02 -1.08 28.52
C GLN A 59 -19.19 -0.14 28.23
N GLU A 60 -18.94 1.17 28.14
CA GLU A 60 -19.95 2.17 27.81
C GLU A 60 -20.66 1.87 26.49
N GLU A 61 -19.92 1.48 25.46
CA GLU A 61 -20.50 1.10 24.17
C GLU A 61 -21.33 -0.19 24.26
N SER A 62 -20.94 -1.14 25.12
CA SER A 62 -21.66 -2.39 25.30
C SER A 62 -22.98 -2.26 26.06
N GLU A 63 -23.07 -1.28 26.97
CA GLU A 63 -24.23 -1.03 27.81
C GLU A 63 -25.28 -0.12 27.15
N ARG A 64 -24.93 0.53 26.03
CA ARG A 64 -25.79 1.50 25.35
C ARG A 64 -26.54 0.90 24.16
N GLU A 65 -27.73 1.44 23.91
CA GLU A 65 -28.49 1.19 22.69
C GLU A 65 -27.80 1.82 21.48
N SER A 66 -27.88 1.15 20.32
CA SER A 66 -27.12 1.52 19.13
C SER A 66 -27.44 2.94 18.63
N GLY A 67 -26.43 3.81 18.57
CA GLY A 67 -26.49 5.10 17.87
C GLY A 67 -26.25 6.35 18.72
N GLU A 68 -26.18 6.22 20.05
CA GLU A 68 -25.91 7.35 20.95
C GLU A 68 -24.47 7.33 21.47
N THR A 69 -23.75 8.45 21.32
CA THR A 69 -22.42 8.61 21.92
C THR A 69 -22.55 8.75 23.43
N GLY A 70 -21.80 7.95 24.18
CA GLY A 70 -21.82 8.01 25.65
C GLY A 70 -20.97 9.13 26.25
N PRO A 71 -21.22 9.51 27.51
CA PRO A 71 -20.57 10.61 28.20
C PRO A 71 -19.04 10.44 28.32
N CYS A 72 -18.52 9.21 28.38
CA CYS A 72 -17.07 8.97 28.38
C CYS A 72 -16.48 9.29 27.00
N MET A 73 -17.11 8.78 25.95
CA MET A 73 -16.70 9.08 24.58
C MET A 73 -16.87 10.56 24.23
N GLU A 74 -17.97 11.19 24.65
CA GLU A 74 -18.17 12.63 24.50
C GLU A 74 -17.06 13.39 25.22
N TYR A 75 -16.69 13.00 26.44
CA TYR A 75 -15.60 13.63 27.16
C TYR A 75 -14.28 13.51 26.39
N LEU A 76 -13.95 12.31 25.88
CA LEU A 76 -12.76 12.07 25.05
C LEU A 76 -12.71 13.00 23.83
N LEU A 77 -13.84 13.15 23.12
CA LEU A 77 -13.95 13.98 21.93
C LEU A 77 -13.90 15.49 22.25
N HIS A 78 -14.64 15.96 23.26
CA HIS A 78 -14.72 17.38 23.60
C HIS A 78 -13.43 17.91 24.23
N HIS A 79 -12.79 17.13 25.09
CA HIS A 79 -11.54 17.52 25.75
C HIS A 79 -10.29 17.27 24.89
N LYS A 80 -10.44 16.83 23.63
CA LYS A 80 -9.34 16.59 22.68
C LYS A 80 -8.23 15.72 23.29
N ILE A 81 -8.63 14.67 24.01
CA ILE A 81 -7.71 13.74 24.67
C ILE A 81 -6.76 13.12 23.63
N LEU A 82 -7.30 12.73 22.48
CA LEU A 82 -6.53 12.17 21.36
C LEU A 82 -5.46 13.15 20.85
N GLU A 83 -5.79 14.42 20.66
CA GLU A 83 -4.80 15.43 20.24
C GLU A 83 -3.66 15.57 21.26
N THR A 84 -3.99 15.49 22.55
CA THR A 84 -3.00 15.52 23.63
C THR A 84 -2.13 14.26 23.61
N LEU A 85 -2.73 13.07 23.49
CA LEU A 85 -2.01 11.79 23.36
C LEU A 85 -1.09 11.77 22.14
N TYR A 86 -1.52 12.30 21.00
CA TYR A 86 -0.64 12.48 19.84
C TYR A 86 0.60 13.32 20.21
N THR A 87 0.41 14.43 20.92
CA THR A 87 1.51 15.33 21.31
C THR A 87 2.50 14.61 22.24
N LEU A 88 1.99 13.83 23.21
CA LEU A 88 2.82 13.01 24.10
C LEU A 88 3.57 11.92 23.34
N GLY A 89 2.89 11.21 22.43
CA GLY A 89 3.50 10.15 21.61
C GLY A 89 4.56 10.70 20.64
N LYS A 90 4.38 11.92 20.13
CA LYS A 90 5.39 12.60 19.29
C LYS A 90 6.62 13.01 20.11
N ALA A 91 6.42 13.46 21.34
CA ALA A 91 7.52 13.81 22.23
C ALA A 91 8.30 12.57 22.68
N ASP A 92 7.64 11.41 22.76
CA ASP A 92 8.19 10.12 23.21
C ASP A 92 8.95 10.22 24.54
N CYS A 93 8.46 11.09 25.42
CA CYS A 93 8.93 11.29 26.78
C CYS A 93 7.74 11.00 27.70
N PRO A 94 7.83 10.03 28.63
CA PRO A 94 8.96 9.11 28.85
C PRO A 94 9.19 8.14 27.66
N PRO A 95 10.41 7.58 27.51
CA PRO A 95 10.73 6.68 26.41
C PRO A 95 9.74 5.52 26.26
N GLY A 96 9.25 5.31 25.04
CA GLY A 96 8.25 4.29 24.71
C GLY A 96 6.80 4.79 24.74
N MET A 97 6.57 6.06 25.09
CA MET A 97 5.23 6.66 25.03
C MET A 97 4.62 6.59 23.62
N LYS A 98 5.43 6.69 22.55
CA LYS A 98 4.97 6.49 21.17
C LYS A 98 4.29 5.12 20.99
N GLN A 99 4.88 4.05 21.53
CA GLN A 99 4.31 2.69 21.46
C GLN A 99 2.96 2.62 22.18
N GLN A 100 2.86 3.22 23.37
CA GLN A 100 1.62 3.24 24.16
C GLN A 100 0.51 4.01 23.44
N VAL A 101 0.84 5.14 22.82
CA VAL A 101 -0.11 5.95 22.03
C VAL A 101 -0.58 5.19 20.81
N LEU A 102 0.33 4.60 20.01
CA LEU A 102 -0.05 3.80 18.85
C LEU A 102 -0.93 2.60 19.23
N SER A 103 -0.58 1.91 20.32
CA SER A 103 -1.38 0.80 20.86
C SER A 103 -2.77 1.26 21.30
N PHE A 104 -2.87 2.39 22.00
CA PHE A 104 -4.15 2.97 22.42
C PHE A 104 -5.04 3.31 21.21
N TYR A 105 -4.51 4.00 20.21
CA TYR A 105 -5.26 4.33 18.99
C TYR A 105 -5.67 3.08 18.22
N THR A 106 -4.79 2.09 18.12
CA THR A 106 -5.08 0.83 17.43
C THR A 106 -6.25 0.11 18.09
N LYS A 107 -6.21 -0.01 19.42
CA LYS A 107 -7.28 -0.63 20.21
C LYS A 107 -8.57 0.19 20.17
N LEU A 108 -8.49 1.52 20.28
CA LEU A 108 -9.64 2.41 20.22
C LEU A 108 -10.39 2.24 18.88
N LEU A 109 -9.67 2.33 17.76
CA LEU A 109 -10.25 2.16 16.44
C LEU A 109 -10.72 0.70 16.21
N GLY A 110 -10.05 -0.29 16.79
CA GLY A 110 -10.41 -1.71 16.63
C GLY A 110 -11.60 -2.18 17.47
N ARG A 111 -11.72 -1.69 18.72
CA ARG A 111 -12.73 -2.14 19.68
C ARG A 111 -14.04 -1.36 19.57
N ILE A 112 -13.96 -0.06 19.30
CA ILE A 112 -15.13 0.81 19.23
C ILE A 112 -15.85 0.62 17.89
N ARG A 113 -17.15 0.29 17.97
CA ARG A 113 -18.03 0.00 16.82
C ARG A 113 -18.56 1.28 16.17
N GLN A 114 -18.85 2.32 16.95
CA GLN A 114 -19.32 3.59 16.39
C GLN A 114 -18.28 4.20 15.44
N PRO A 115 -18.70 4.90 14.37
CA PRO A 115 -17.80 5.46 13.37
C PRO A 115 -17.01 6.65 13.95
N LEU A 116 -15.79 6.39 14.42
CA LEU A 116 -14.95 7.42 15.06
C LEU A 116 -14.21 8.32 14.07
N LEU A 117 -13.73 7.78 12.96
CA LEU A 117 -12.89 8.49 11.99
C LEU A 117 -13.55 9.75 11.36
N PRO A 118 -14.87 9.83 11.14
CA PRO A 118 -15.51 11.07 10.68
C PRO A 118 -15.38 12.24 11.67
N HIS A 119 -15.21 11.99 12.96
CA HIS A 119 -15.10 13.06 13.96
C HIS A 119 -13.77 13.80 13.83
N ILE A 120 -13.81 15.14 13.71
CA ILE A 120 -12.61 15.96 13.49
C ILE A 120 -11.55 15.80 14.57
N ASN A 121 -11.97 15.56 15.83
CA ASN A 121 -11.10 15.35 16.99
C ASN A 121 -10.50 13.93 17.05
N VAL A 122 -10.89 13.04 16.14
CA VAL A 122 -10.25 11.73 15.92
C VAL A 122 -9.44 11.79 14.63
N HIS A 123 -10.06 12.25 13.53
CA HIS A 123 -9.48 12.34 12.20
C HIS A 123 -8.12 13.05 12.19
N ARG A 124 -8.04 14.25 12.77
CA ARG A 124 -6.80 15.05 12.76
C ARG A 124 -5.66 14.37 13.51
N PRO A 125 -5.83 13.92 14.76
CA PRO A 125 -4.79 13.16 15.44
C PRO A 125 -4.36 11.89 14.71
N VAL A 126 -5.31 11.15 14.10
CA VAL A 126 -4.99 9.95 13.31
C VAL A 126 -4.11 10.30 12.11
N LEU A 127 -4.45 11.33 11.32
CA LEU A 127 -3.61 11.81 10.22
C LEU A 127 -2.21 12.24 10.68
N LYS A 128 -2.13 12.87 11.86
CA LYS A 128 -0.85 13.27 12.43
C LYS A 128 -0.01 12.08 12.89
N LEU A 129 -0.63 11.03 13.44
CA LEU A 129 0.04 9.79 13.83
C LEU A 129 0.53 9.00 12.61
N ILE A 130 -0.26 8.91 11.54
CA ILE A 130 0.14 8.22 10.30
C ILE A 130 1.49 8.75 9.79
N ARG A 131 1.75 10.04 9.94
CA ARG A 131 3.02 10.67 9.52
C ARG A 131 4.22 10.17 10.29
N LEU A 132 4.04 9.88 11.58
CA LEU A 132 5.12 9.39 12.44
C LEU A 132 5.47 7.93 12.16
N CYS A 133 4.66 7.22 11.37
CA CYS A 133 4.89 5.83 11.01
C CYS A 133 5.83 5.72 9.80
N GLY A 134 6.82 4.84 9.89
CA GLY A 134 7.79 4.58 8.82
C GLY A 134 8.82 5.69 8.60
N GLU A 135 8.97 6.64 9.54
CA GLU A 135 10.04 7.66 9.48
C GLU A 135 11.41 7.07 9.80
N ILE A 136 11.47 6.14 10.77
CA ILE A 136 12.69 5.48 11.23
C ILE A 136 12.50 3.97 11.07
N LEU A 137 13.20 3.38 10.10
CA LEU A 137 13.19 1.94 9.88
C LEU A 137 13.96 1.22 11.00
N ALA A 138 13.55 -0.02 11.30
CA ALA A 138 14.06 -0.83 12.41
C ALA A 138 13.89 -0.20 13.81
N ALA A 139 12.99 0.79 13.95
CA ALA A 139 12.62 1.33 15.24
C ALA A 139 11.90 0.28 16.09
N PRO A 140 12.03 0.31 17.43
CA PRO A 140 11.31 -0.61 18.32
C PRO A 140 9.78 -0.45 18.22
N THR A 141 9.29 0.62 17.58
CA THR A 141 7.88 0.95 17.37
C THR A 141 7.29 0.40 16.07
N GLU A 142 8.08 -0.20 15.17
CA GLU A 142 7.58 -0.59 13.84
C GLU A 142 6.39 -1.55 13.91
N ASN A 143 6.33 -2.40 14.94
CA ASN A 143 5.22 -3.34 15.13
C ASN A 143 3.92 -2.61 15.48
N GLU A 144 3.96 -1.66 16.41
CA GLU A 144 2.80 -0.83 16.75
C GLU A 144 2.40 0.10 15.60
N GLU A 145 3.38 0.63 14.87
CA GLU A 145 3.15 1.47 13.69
C GLU A 145 2.39 0.71 12.61
N ILE A 146 2.83 -0.51 12.28
CA ILE A 146 2.16 -1.28 11.23
C ILE A 146 0.77 -1.75 11.66
N GLN A 147 0.59 -2.17 12.92
CA GLN A 147 -0.73 -2.52 13.45
C GLN A 147 -1.71 -1.34 13.39
N PHE A 148 -1.23 -0.15 13.75
CA PHE A 148 -2.00 1.09 13.65
C PHE A 148 -2.40 1.39 12.20
N LEU A 149 -1.46 1.34 11.25
CA LEU A 149 -1.78 1.60 9.84
C LEU A 149 -2.76 0.55 9.28
N CYS A 150 -2.60 -0.73 9.64
CA CYS A 150 -3.51 -1.79 9.22
C CYS A 150 -4.94 -1.56 9.72
N ILE A 151 -5.15 -1.13 10.97
CA ILE A 151 -6.50 -0.85 11.46
C ILE A 151 -7.11 0.37 10.75
N VAL A 152 -6.32 1.40 10.42
CA VAL A 152 -6.83 2.52 9.63
C VAL A 152 -7.24 2.05 8.23
N CYS A 153 -6.42 1.24 7.54
CA CYS A 153 -6.80 0.65 6.25
C CYS A 153 -8.09 -0.17 6.33
N ALA A 154 -8.24 -0.99 7.37
CA ALA A 154 -9.44 -1.79 7.58
C ALA A 154 -10.69 -0.90 7.77
N LYS A 155 -10.57 0.20 8.51
CA LYS A 155 -11.67 1.17 8.68
C LYS A 155 -11.98 1.93 7.40
N LEU A 156 -10.99 2.31 6.59
CA LEU A 156 -11.23 2.93 5.28
C LEU A 156 -11.94 1.98 4.32
N LYS A 157 -11.66 0.68 4.39
CA LYS A 157 -12.39 -0.34 3.61
C LYS A 157 -13.82 -0.55 4.10
N GLN A 158 -14.06 -0.43 5.41
CA GLN A 158 -15.41 -0.49 5.99
C GLN A 158 -16.23 0.75 5.65
N ASP A 159 -15.59 1.93 5.60
CA ASP A 159 -16.22 3.24 5.36
C ASP A 159 -15.57 3.95 4.15
N PRO A 160 -15.90 3.53 2.91
CA PRO A 160 -15.21 4.00 1.70
C PRO A 160 -15.35 5.50 1.42
N TYR A 161 -16.36 6.17 1.98
CA TYR A 161 -16.52 7.63 1.87
C TYR A 161 -15.39 8.42 2.57
N LEU A 162 -14.68 7.81 3.52
CA LEU A 162 -13.58 8.44 4.25
C LEU A 162 -12.28 8.51 3.46
N VAL A 163 -12.13 7.64 2.46
CA VAL A 163 -10.94 7.45 1.63
C VAL A 163 -10.36 8.77 1.13
N ASN A 164 -11.21 9.66 0.61
CA ASN A 164 -10.76 10.96 0.08
C ASN A 164 -10.04 11.80 1.15
N PHE A 165 -10.44 11.74 2.41
CA PHE A 165 -9.81 12.54 3.47
C PHE A 165 -8.44 12.00 3.91
N PHE A 166 -8.16 10.72 3.66
CA PHE A 166 -6.91 10.06 4.05
C PHE A 166 -5.94 9.85 2.87
N LEU A 167 -6.44 9.93 1.63
CA LEU A 167 -5.67 9.76 0.41
C LEU A 167 -5.49 11.06 -0.38
N GLU A 168 -6.37 12.05 -0.26
CA GLU A 168 -6.28 13.24 -1.09
C GLU A 168 -5.09 14.13 -0.68
N ASN A 169 -4.02 14.05 -1.48
CA ASN A 169 -3.00 15.08 -1.54
C ASN A 169 -3.63 16.32 -2.18
N LYS A 170 -3.98 17.34 -1.38
CA LYS A 170 -4.41 18.64 -1.91
C LYS A 170 -3.20 19.41 -2.44
N VAL A 171 -2.54 18.87 -3.46
CA VAL A 171 -1.59 19.63 -4.26
C VAL A 171 -2.41 20.64 -5.04
N LYS A 172 -2.34 21.91 -4.62
CA LYS A 172 -2.77 23.05 -5.41
C LYS A 172 -2.20 22.89 -6.82
N ARG A 173 -3.03 22.60 -7.82
CA ARG A 173 -2.63 22.78 -9.21
C ARG A 173 -2.26 24.25 -9.40
N PRO A 174 -1.10 24.59 -9.98
CA PRO A 174 -0.91 25.93 -10.50
C PRO A 174 -1.88 26.10 -11.67
N ASP A 175 -2.75 27.10 -11.60
CA ASP A 175 -3.69 27.42 -12.67
C ASP A 175 -2.95 27.54 -14.02
N PRO A 176 -3.42 26.89 -15.10
CA PRO A 176 -2.90 27.14 -16.42
C PRO A 176 -3.33 28.56 -16.82
N LYS A 177 -2.36 29.48 -16.83
CA LYS A 177 -2.47 30.81 -17.43
C LYS A 177 -3.17 30.70 -18.78
N SER A 178 -4.34 31.32 -18.93
CA SER A 178 -4.90 31.62 -20.25
C SER A 178 -4.15 32.81 -20.86
N PRO A 179 -3.88 32.80 -22.17
CA PRO A 179 -3.10 33.85 -22.82
C PRO A 179 -3.96 35.08 -23.17
N SER A 180 -3.42 36.24 -22.82
CA SER A 180 -3.60 37.60 -23.35
C SER A 180 -4.67 37.86 -24.43
N ALA A 181 -5.52 38.87 -24.17
CA ALA A 181 -6.03 39.78 -25.21
C ALA A 181 -5.91 41.24 -24.73
N LYS A 182 -5.29 42.08 -25.56
CA LYS A 182 -5.07 43.53 -25.39
C LYS A 182 -6.26 44.33 -25.91
N GLY A 183 -6.49 45.51 -25.31
CA GLY A 183 -7.27 46.65 -25.84
C GLY A 183 -8.75 46.60 -25.45
N VAL A 184 -9.43 47.66 -25.03
CA VAL A 184 -9.32 49.10 -25.35
C VAL A 184 -9.91 49.92 -24.19
N ARG A 185 -9.35 51.10 -23.93
CA ARG A 185 -9.88 52.16 -23.04
C ARG A 185 -11.18 52.72 -23.60
N GLU A 186 -12.17 53.00 -22.74
CA GLU A 186 -13.03 54.17 -22.89
C GLU A 186 -13.65 54.56 -21.53
N ASP A 187 -13.47 55.84 -21.20
CA ASP A 187 -14.05 56.56 -20.07
C ASP A 187 -15.59 56.61 -20.16
N LEU A 188 -16.27 56.78 -19.01
CA LEU A 188 -17.28 57.84 -18.77
C LEU A 188 -18.01 57.68 -17.41
N ALA A 189 -17.90 58.76 -16.62
CA ALA A 189 -18.91 59.39 -15.76
C ALA A 189 -19.41 58.72 -14.45
N SER A 190 -19.04 59.34 -13.32
CA SER A 190 -19.89 59.50 -12.11
C SER A 190 -21.06 60.46 -12.38
N PRO A 191 -22.09 60.51 -11.49
CA PRO A 191 -22.09 61.48 -10.37
C PRO A 191 -22.57 60.84 -9.05
N ASP A 192 -21.87 61.04 -7.93
CA ASP A 192 -22.05 62.12 -6.93
C ASP A 192 -23.34 62.00 -6.09
N THR A 193 -23.18 61.80 -4.77
CA THR A 193 -23.88 62.55 -3.70
C THR A 193 -23.36 62.17 -2.31
N GLY A 194 -22.70 63.12 -1.63
CA GLY A 194 -22.88 63.35 -0.17
C GLY A 194 -21.73 63.00 0.79
N GLN A 195 -20.84 63.98 1.05
CA GLN A 195 -19.93 64.11 2.21
C GLN A 195 -20.67 64.59 3.49
N PRO A 196 -20.05 64.79 4.70
CA PRO A 196 -18.60 64.81 5.06
C PRO A 196 -18.16 64.12 6.40
N GLN A 197 -16.83 63.85 6.46
CA GLN A 197 -15.86 63.92 7.59
C GLN A 197 -16.18 63.42 9.02
N ALA A 198 -15.29 62.61 9.59
CA ALA A 198 -14.46 62.98 10.76
C ALA A 198 -13.36 61.94 11.06
N GLU A 199 -12.21 62.44 11.50
CA GLU A 199 -10.96 61.76 11.82
C GLU A 199 -11.06 60.88 13.09
N GLY A 200 -10.29 59.79 13.12
CA GLY A 200 -10.15 58.97 14.31
C GLY A 200 -9.11 57.85 14.13
N LYS A 201 -7.84 58.19 14.35
CA LYS A 201 -6.77 57.21 14.60
C LYS A 201 -7.16 56.32 15.78
N ALA A 202 -7.24 55.01 15.56
CA ALA A 202 -7.21 54.03 16.64
C ALA A 202 -6.42 52.79 16.18
N ALA A 203 -5.60 52.30 17.09
CA ALA A 203 -4.49 51.39 16.93
C ALA A 203 -4.83 50.04 16.26
N GLU A 204 -3.90 49.56 15.43
CA GLU A 204 -3.73 48.14 15.12
C GLU A 204 -3.44 47.35 16.40
N PRO A 205 -4.11 46.21 16.66
CA PRO A 205 -3.55 45.14 17.48
C PRO A 205 -2.61 44.26 16.63
N PRO A 206 -1.57 43.68 17.24
CA PRO A 206 -0.44 43.08 16.53
C PRO A 206 -0.80 41.76 15.83
N ASP A 207 -0.13 41.56 14.70
CA ASP A 207 0.02 40.30 13.96
C ASP A 207 0.05 39.06 14.86
N GLU A 208 -0.89 38.14 14.64
CA GLU A 208 -0.67 36.71 14.88
C GLU A 208 -0.22 36.05 13.56
N PRO A 209 1.05 35.63 13.43
CA PRO A 209 1.45 34.68 12.41
C PRO A 209 1.78 33.35 13.08
N LYS A 210 1.01 32.27 12.79
CA LYS A 210 1.50 30.87 12.62
C LYS A 210 0.46 29.72 12.54
N ALA A 211 -0.85 29.96 12.41
CA ALA A 211 -1.79 28.82 12.28
C ALA A 211 -1.93 28.26 10.83
N ALA A 212 -1.55 29.02 9.80
CA ALA A 212 -1.81 28.66 8.41
C ALA A 212 -0.79 27.70 7.78
N ALA A 213 0.48 27.73 8.24
CA ALA A 213 1.56 26.91 7.66
C ALA A 213 1.46 25.42 8.06
N ASP A 214 1.01 25.13 9.28
CA ASP A 214 0.82 23.75 9.74
C ASP A 214 -0.40 23.09 9.09
N GLN A 215 -1.47 23.84 8.82
CA GLN A 215 -2.66 23.30 8.15
C GLN A 215 -2.42 22.92 6.68
N SER A 216 -1.56 23.65 5.96
CA SER A 216 -1.20 23.30 4.58
C SER A 216 -0.35 22.03 4.50
N ASN A 217 0.50 21.78 5.50
CA ASN A 217 1.31 20.56 5.56
C ASN A 217 0.52 19.34 6.05
N ILE A 218 -0.62 19.50 6.74
CA ILE A 218 -1.51 18.40 7.16
C ILE A 218 -2.18 17.68 5.97
N ASN A 219 -2.29 18.34 4.81
CA ASN A 219 -3.00 17.82 3.64
C ASN A 219 -2.11 17.15 2.58
N ASN A 220 -0.82 16.97 2.86
CA ASN A 220 0.18 16.46 1.90
C ASN A 220 0.72 15.06 2.24
N TYR A 221 0.16 14.38 3.24
CA TYR A 221 0.66 13.08 3.67
C TYR A 221 -0.47 12.07 3.64
N ASN A 222 -0.30 11.04 2.81
CA ASN A 222 -1.25 9.95 2.68
C ASN A 222 -0.72 8.70 3.39
N ILE A 223 -1.64 7.84 3.80
CA ILE A 223 -1.35 6.55 4.45
C ILE A 223 -0.47 5.63 3.59
N VAL A 224 -0.51 5.80 2.26
CA VAL A 224 0.26 5.01 1.31
C VAL A 224 1.76 5.24 1.50
N THR A 225 2.20 6.48 1.68
CA THR A 225 3.62 6.81 1.91
C THR A 225 4.18 6.09 3.15
N SER A 226 3.44 6.10 4.27
CA SER A 226 3.88 5.41 5.49
C SER A 226 3.99 3.90 5.29
N LEU A 227 3.01 3.29 4.61
CA LEU A 227 3.04 1.86 4.26
C LEU A 227 4.22 1.54 3.33
N LEU A 228 4.43 2.35 2.28
CA LEU A 228 5.55 2.19 1.34
C LEU A 228 6.90 2.24 2.07
N ASN A 229 7.07 3.13 3.05
CA ASN A 229 8.29 3.17 3.86
C ASN A 229 8.47 1.87 4.65
N LEU A 230 7.42 1.36 5.30
CA LEU A 230 7.48 0.11 6.07
C LEU A 230 7.72 -1.13 5.19
N THR A 231 7.40 -1.10 3.90
CA THR A 231 7.80 -2.21 2.98
C THR A 231 9.32 -2.36 2.84
N LYS A 232 10.10 -1.36 3.27
CA LYS A 232 11.57 -1.35 3.27
C LYS A 232 12.16 -1.79 4.61
N SER A 233 11.34 -2.17 5.60
CA SER A 233 11.81 -2.67 6.91
C SER A 233 12.66 -3.93 6.75
N PRO A 234 13.69 -4.13 7.60
CA PRO A 234 14.44 -5.38 7.63
C PRO A 234 13.64 -6.56 8.21
N ASP A 235 12.54 -6.31 8.93
CA ASP A 235 11.66 -7.37 9.42
C ASP A 235 10.64 -7.78 8.35
N GLY A 236 10.79 -9.00 7.83
CA GLY A 236 9.89 -9.56 6.83
C GLY A 236 8.41 -9.60 7.26
N ARG A 237 8.10 -9.71 8.57
CA ARG A 237 6.72 -9.70 9.05
C ARG A 237 6.07 -8.33 8.89
N ILE A 238 6.83 -7.27 9.17
CA ILE A 238 6.40 -5.88 8.99
C ILE A 238 6.19 -5.60 7.51
N VAL A 239 7.12 -6.06 6.65
CA VAL A 239 6.98 -5.94 5.19
C VAL A 239 5.70 -6.60 4.69
N VAL A 240 5.41 -7.84 5.11
CA VAL A 240 4.18 -8.55 4.70
C VAL A 240 2.93 -7.79 5.15
N LYS A 241 2.89 -7.29 6.39
CA LYS A 241 1.76 -6.52 6.91
C LYS A 241 1.58 -5.18 6.18
N ALA A 242 2.67 -4.51 5.82
CA ALA A 242 2.63 -3.30 4.99
C ALA A 242 2.08 -3.59 3.59
N CYS A 243 2.52 -4.70 2.99
CA CYS A 243 2.03 -5.20 1.72
C CYS A 243 0.52 -5.54 1.74
N GLU A 244 0.04 -6.21 2.79
CA GLU A 244 -1.39 -6.46 3.04
C GLU A 244 -2.17 -5.13 3.16
N GLY A 245 -1.62 -4.17 3.91
CA GLY A 245 -2.20 -2.82 4.05
C GLY A 245 -2.36 -2.11 2.70
N LEU A 246 -1.34 -2.16 1.84
CA LEU A 246 -1.40 -1.61 0.47
C LEU A 246 -2.44 -2.34 -0.38
N MET A 247 -2.53 -3.67 -0.25
CA MET A 247 -3.53 -4.48 -0.97
C MET A 247 -4.96 -4.08 -0.58
N LEU A 248 -5.21 -3.78 0.69
CA LEU A 248 -6.50 -3.25 1.14
C LEU A 248 -6.81 -1.90 0.48
N LEU A 249 -5.83 -1.01 0.36
CA LEU A 249 -6.03 0.32 -0.22
C LEU A 249 -6.28 0.28 -1.74
N VAL A 250 -5.57 -0.56 -2.49
CA VAL A 250 -5.83 -0.70 -3.94
C VAL A 250 -7.18 -1.35 -4.24
N SER A 251 -7.71 -2.14 -3.30
CA SER A 251 -9.01 -2.80 -3.41
C SER A 251 -10.20 -1.87 -3.13
N LEU A 252 -9.96 -0.61 -2.76
CA LEU A 252 -11.01 0.36 -2.49
C LEU A 252 -11.78 0.69 -3.77
N PRO A 253 -13.13 0.74 -3.74
CA PRO A 253 -13.95 0.98 -4.92
C PRO A 253 -13.87 2.42 -5.47
N GLU A 254 -13.35 3.37 -4.69
CA GLU A 254 -13.32 4.80 -5.00
C GLU A 254 -12.33 5.14 -6.12
N PRO A 255 -12.79 5.69 -7.26
CA PRO A 255 -11.92 6.08 -8.37
C PRO A 255 -10.82 7.07 -7.97
N ALA A 256 -11.10 7.91 -6.97
CA ALA A 256 -10.13 8.85 -6.41
C ALA A 256 -8.99 8.16 -5.66
N ALA A 257 -9.26 7.01 -5.01
CA ALA A 257 -8.23 6.17 -4.39
C ALA A 257 -7.29 5.62 -5.45
N ALA A 258 -7.84 5.00 -6.51
CA ALA A 258 -7.07 4.48 -7.62
C ALA A 258 -6.17 5.56 -8.25
N LYS A 259 -6.72 6.75 -8.50
CA LYS A 259 -5.95 7.87 -9.03
C LYS A 259 -4.85 8.33 -8.08
N CYS A 260 -5.15 8.43 -6.79
CA CYS A 260 -4.13 8.82 -5.81
C CYS A 260 -2.98 7.81 -5.77
N LEU A 261 -3.32 6.51 -5.67
CA LEU A 261 -2.34 5.43 -5.62
C LEU A 261 -1.41 5.41 -6.83
N THR A 262 -1.93 5.70 -8.03
CA THR A 262 -1.12 5.60 -9.26
C THR A 262 -0.44 6.90 -9.69
N GLU A 263 -1.00 8.07 -9.38
CA GLU A 263 -0.47 9.37 -9.84
C GLU A 263 0.21 10.19 -8.73
N ASN A 264 -0.18 10.01 -7.47
CA ASN A 264 0.25 10.86 -6.35
C ASN A 264 1.12 10.11 -5.32
N THR A 265 1.50 8.87 -5.60
CA THR A 265 2.37 8.06 -4.74
C THR A 265 3.44 7.36 -5.55
N GLU A 266 4.51 6.92 -4.88
CA GLU A 266 5.62 6.17 -5.46
C GLU A 266 5.33 4.66 -5.56
N LEU A 267 4.05 4.23 -5.47
CA LEU A 267 3.69 2.80 -5.47
C LEU A 267 4.20 2.08 -6.73
N CYS A 268 3.94 2.65 -7.92
CA CYS A 268 4.34 2.05 -9.19
C CYS A 268 5.87 1.94 -9.32
N GLU A 269 6.58 2.98 -8.90
CA GLU A 269 8.05 3.04 -8.92
C GLU A 269 8.63 2.00 -7.96
N LEU A 270 8.14 1.96 -6.71
CA LEU A 270 8.59 1.00 -5.70
C LEU A 270 8.38 -0.46 -6.14
N LEU A 271 7.21 -0.79 -6.71
CA LEU A 271 6.92 -2.14 -7.17
C LEU A 271 7.89 -2.57 -8.28
N THR A 272 8.09 -1.72 -9.28
CA THR A 272 8.90 -2.04 -10.46
C THR A 272 10.40 -1.97 -10.21
N ASP A 273 10.87 -1.04 -9.39
CA ASP A 273 12.27 -0.95 -8.97
C ASP A 273 12.67 -2.17 -8.15
N ARG A 274 11.82 -2.59 -7.20
CA ARG A 274 12.11 -3.76 -6.37
C ARG A 274 12.04 -5.06 -7.17
N LEU A 275 11.08 -5.19 -8.09
CA LEU A 275 11.01 -6.33 -9.01
C LEU A 275 12.28 -6.41 -9.87
N SER A 276 12.70 -5.28 -10.42
CA SER A 276 13.93 -5.17 -11.21
C SER A 276 15.19 -5.48 -10.39
N ALA A 277 15.25 -5.02 -9.14
CA ALA A 277 16.37 -5.30 -8.24
C ALA A 277 16.48 -6.80 -7.92
N PHE A 278 15.36 -7.47 -7.62
CA PHE A 278 15.35 -8.91 -7.38
C PHE A 278 15.73 -9.71 -8.63
N TYR A 279 15.24 -9.32 -9.80
CA TYR A 279 15.63 -9.96 -11.06
C TYR A 279 17.12 -9.80 -11.36
N LYS A 280 17.68 -8.59 -11.18
CA LYS A 280 19.12 -8.32 -11.38
C LYS A 280 20.01 -9.02 -10.35
N ALA A 281 19.47 -9.45 -9.21
CA ALA A 281 20.18 -10.22 -8.21
C ALA A 281 20.25 -11.73 -8.53
N LEU A 282 19.54 -12.19 -9.58
CA LEU A 282 19.62 -13.57 -10.04
C LEU A 282 21.00 -13.85 -10.66
N PRO A 283 21.54 -15.08 -10.51
CA PRO A 283 22.73 -15.49 -11.24
C PRO A 283 22.54 -15.36 -12.75
N THR A 284 23.61 -15.02 -13.47
CA THR A 284 23.60 -14.87 -14.94
C THR A 284 23.44 -16.21 -15.68
N SER A 285 23.57 -17.33 -14.98
CA SER A 285 23.43 -18.69 -15.50
C SER A 285 22.72 -19.51 -14.43
N MET A 286 21.55 -20.03 -14.78
CA MET A 286 20.78 -20.96 -13.96
C MET A 286 20.30 -22.10 -14.86
N ASP A 287 20.29 -23.31 -14.32
CA ASP A 287 19.73 -24.46 -15.01
C ASP A 287 18.20 -24.26 -15.20
N PRO A 288 17.67 -24.40 -16.43
CA PRO A 288 16.22 -24.34 -16.66
C PRO A 288 15.42 -25.27 -15.75
N LEU A 289 15.92 -26.47 -15.45
CA LEU A 289 15.25 -27.43 -14.59
C LEU A 289 15.21 -26.96 -13.13
N ASP A 290 16.27 -26.31 -12.65
CA ASP A 290 16.31 -25.70 -11.31
C ASP A 290 15.27 -24.58 -11.18
N ILE A 291 15.02 -23.82 -12.26
CA ILE A 291 13.99 -22.76 -12.28
C ILE A 291 12.58 -23.36 -12.23
N GLU A 292 12.34 -24.42 -12.99
CA GLU A 292 11.01 -25.05 -13.09
C GLU A 292 10.63 -25.85 -11.84
N THR A 293 11.61 -26.51 -11.22
CA THR A 293 11.40 -27.36 -10.03
C THR A 293 11.10 -26.58 -8.75
N VAL A 294 11.30 -25.25 -8.74
CA VAL A 294 10.82 -24.43 -7.62
C VAL A 294 9.31 -24.53 -7.55
N GLU A 295 8.80 -25.06 -6.44
CA GLU A 295 7.37 -25.18 -6.15
C GLU A 295 6.65 -23.83 -6.25
N SER A 296 5.31 -23.83 -6.26
CA SER A 296 4.52 -22.60 -6.36
C SER A 296 4.88 -21.63 -5.22
N VAL A 297 5.54 -20.53 -5.57
CA VAL A 297 5.97 -19.49 -4.64
C VAL A 297 4.80 -18.54 -4.42
N ASN A 298 4.36 -18.44 -3.17
CA ASN A 298 3.27 -17.54 -2.78
C ASN A 298 3.85 -16.42 -1.90
N TRP A 299 3.50 -15.18 -2.19
CA TRP A 299 3.91 -14.05 -1.37
C TRP A 299 3.41 -14.19 0.07
N GLY A 300 4.19 -13.71 1.04
CA GLY A 300 3.81 -13.69 2.45
C GLY A 300 3.91 -15.01 3.23
N LEU A 301 4.11 -16.15 2.55
CA LEU A 301 4.26 -17.47 3.20
C LEU A 301 5.72 -17.89 3.42
N ASP A 302 6.66 -17.37 2.63
CA ASP A 302 8.10 -17.72 2.69
C ASP A 302 8.86 -17.00 3.81
N VAL A 303 8.26 -16.97 4.99
CA VAL A 303 8.90 -16.53 6.23
C VAL A 303 9.87 -17.63 6.69
N TYR A 304 11.00 -17.71 5.98
CA TYR A 304 12.29 -18.23 6.42
C TYR A 304 12.41 -19.74 6.71
N ASN A 305 12.44 -20.58 5.67
CA ASN A 305 13.21 -21.84 5.74
C ASN A 305 14.64 -21.66 5.19
N MET A 306 15.35 -20.65 5.73
CA MET A 306 16.62 -20.15 5.20
C MET A 306 17.80 -21.12 5.22
N LYS A 307 17.71 -22.22 5.98
CA LYS A 307 18.83 -23.15 6.17
C LYS A 307 18.86 -24.28 5.15
N ASP A 308 17.71 -24.67 4.59
CA ASP A 308 17.62 -25.79 3.65
C ASP A 308 17.66 -25.35 2.17
N ASP A 309 17.23 -24.13 1.85
CA ASP A 309 17.10 -23.69 0.45
C ASP A 309 18.43 -23.39 -0.27
N ALA A 310 19.48 -22.98 0.46
CA ALA A 310 20.79 -22.74 -0.15
C ALA A 310 21.52 -24.03 -0.57
N ALA A 311 21.07 -25.19 -0.07
CA ALA A 311 21.72 -26.48 -0.28
C ALA A 311 21.32 -27.16 -1.59
N ILE A 312 20.26 -26.69 -2.27
CA ILE A 312 19.70 -27.38 -3.46
C ILE A 312 20.39 -26.91 -4.74
N PHE A 313 20.41 -25.60 -5.01
CA PHE A 313 21.17 -25.03 -6.13
C PHE A 313 21.53 -23.56 -5.91
N THR A 314 22.53 -23.08 -6.66
CA THR A 314 23.04 -21.70 -6.55
C THR A 314 22.00 -20.72 -7.08
N GLY A 315 21.59 -19.76 -6.25
CA GLY A 315 20.63 -18.72 -6.63
C GLY A 315 19.17 -19.04 -6.30
N LYS A 316 18.84 -20.22 -5.74
CA LYS A 316 17.47 -20.57 -5.33
C LYS A 316 16.80 -19.50 -4.47
N ARG A 317 17.52 -18.94 -3.49
CA ARG A 317 17.00 -17.88 -2.62
C ARG A 317 16.68 -16.59 -3.38
N ALA A 318 17.54 -16.20 -4.31
CA ALA A 318 17.31 -15.01 -5.14
C ALA A 318 16.09 -15.23 -6.05
N LEU A 319 15.95 -16.44 -6.60
CA LEU A 319 14.79 -16.84 -7.39
C LEU A 319 13.50 -16.82 -6.58
N ILE A 320 13.46 -17.43 -5.38
CA ILE A 320 12.29 -17.36 -4.49
C ILE A 320 11.94 -15.91 -4.16
N SER A 321 12.93 -15.07 -3.85
CA SER A 321 12.69 -13.65 -3.55
C SER A 321 12.08 -12.90 -4.74
N PHE A 322 12.58 -13.17 -5.95
CA PHE A 322 12.03 -12.63 -7.19
C PHE A 322 10.59 -13.11 -7.45
N LEU A 323 10.35 -14.43 -7.41
CA LEU A 323 9.04 -15.03 -7.67
C LEU A 323 8.00 -14.63 -6.61
N SER A 324 8.41 -14.48 -5.36
CA SER A 324 7.55 -14.02 -4.26
C SER A 324 7.14 -12.57 -4.44
N TRP A 325 8.06 -11.71 -4.88
CA TRP A 325 7.73 -10.31 -5.18
C TRP A 325 6.92 -10.16 -6.46
N LEU A 326 7.16 -11.00 -7.47
CA LEU A 326 6.34 -11.07 -8.68
C LEU A 326 4.91 -11.49 -8.34
N ASP A 327 4.72 -12.52 -7.52
CA ASP A 327 3.41 -12.94 -7.05
C ASP A 327 2.71 -11.82 -6.28
N TYR A 328 3.42 -11.12 -5.39
CA TYR A 328 2.84 -9.94 -4.72
C TYR A 328 2.36 -8.87 -5.72
N CYS A 329 3.17 -8.56 -6.75
CA CYS A 329 2.77 -7.61 -7.79
C CYS A 329 1.53 -8.10 -8.55
N ASP A 330 1.46 -9.39 -8.89
CA ASP A 330 0.31 -10.00 -9.58
C ASP A 330 -0.95 -9.95 -8.72
N GLN A 331 -0.89 -10.38 -7.46
CA GLN A 331 -2.04 -10.34 -6.54
C GLN A 331 -2.48 -8.89 -6.27
N LEU A 332 -1.54 -7.95 -6.11
CA LEU A 332 -1.87 -6.53 -5.93
C LEU A 332 -2.60 -5.96 -7.16
N ILE A 333 -2.15 -6.29 -8.38
CA ILE A 333 -2.83 -5.87 -9.62
C ILE A 333 -4.21 -6.53 -9.75
N LYS A 334 -4.34 -7.81 -9.34
CA LYS A 334 -5.58 -8.57 -9.37
C LYS A 334 -6.66 -7.98 -8.46
N GLU A 335 -6.28 -7.59 -7.24
CA GLU A 335 -7.18 -7.02 -6.24
C GLU A 335 -7.44 -5.52 -6.46
N ALA A 336 -6.65 -4.85 -7.32
CA ALA A 336 -6.80 -3.42 -7.56
C ALA A 336 -8.08 -3.07 -8.33
N GLN A 337 -8.61 -1.87 -8.07
CA GLN A 337 -9.64 -1.28 -8.93
C GLN A 337 -9.18 -1.26 -10.39
N LYS A 338 -10.09 -1.59 -11.33
CA LYS A 338 -9.78 -1.77 -12.77
C LYS A 338 -8.88 -0.68 -13.37
N THR A 339 -9.11 0.59 -13.05
CA THR A 339 -8.30 1.71 -13.55
C THR A 339 -6.88 1.69 -12.99
N ALA A 340 -6.71 1.41 -11.69
CA ALA A 340 -5.40 1.26 -11.07
C ALA A 340 -4.67 0.02 -11.59
N ALA A 341 -5.37 -1.12 -11.73
CA ALA A 341 -4.82 -2.37 -12.25
C ALA A 341 -4.18 -2.18 -13.63
N VAL A 342 -4.87 -1.50 -14.55
CA VAL A 342 -4.33 -1.20 -15.90
C VAL A 342 -3.08 -0.32 -15.84
N VAL A 343 -3.05 0.71 -14.98
CA VAL A 343 -1.88 1.60 -14.86
C VAL A 343 -0.68 0.86 -14.25
N LEU A 344 -0.92 0.06 -13.20
CA LEU A 344 0.10 -0.76 -12.56
C LEU A 344 0.69 -1.76 -13.56
N ALA A 345 -0.15 -2.51 -14.27
CA ALA A 345 0.28 -3.49 -15.26
C ALA A 345 1.09 -2.86 -16.40
N LYS A 346 0.63 -1.72 -16.94
CA LYS A 346 1.39 -0.95 -17.96
C LYS A 346 2.74 -0.49 -17.45
N THR A 347 2.82 -0.10 -16.19
CA THR A 347 4.07 0.33 -15.57
C THR A 347 5.03 -0.85 -15.42
N VAL A 348 4.55 -2.03 -14.99
CA VAL A 348 5.34 -3.27 -14.97
C VAL A 348 5.86 -3.61 -16.36
N ARG A 349 5.01 -3.55 -17.41
CA ARG A 349 5.46 -3.77 -18.79
C ARG A 349 6.61 -2.85 -19.18
N LYS A 350 6.43 -1.55 -18.99
CA LYS A 350 7.41 -0.54 -19.40
C LYS A 350 8.72 -0.67 -18.61
N MET A 351 8.63 -0.71 -17.29
CA MET A 351 9.78 -0.57 -16.41
C MET A 351 10.49 -1.90 -16.15
N PHE A 352 9.79 -3.03 -16.22
CA PHE A 352 10.38 -4.35 -15.98
C PHE A 352 10.50 -5.16 -17.29
N PHE A 353 9.40 -5.49 -17.97
CA PHE A 353 9.48 -6.37 -19.14
C PHE A 353 10.32 -5.76 -20.28
N VAL A 354 10.03 -4.52 -20.68
CA VAL A 354 10.76 -3.84 -21.77
C VAL A 354 12.16 -3.41 -21.31
N THR A 355 12.27 -2.74 -20.16
CA THR A 355 13.55 -2.10 -19.77
C THR A 355 14.57 -3.10 -19.21
N VAL A 356 14.13 -4.19 -18.55
CA VAL A 356 15.03 -5.13 -17.87
C VAL A 356 15.09 -6.48 -18.55
N MET A 357 13.94 -7.04 -18.92
CA MET A 357 13.85 -8.43 -19.40
C MET A 357 14.11 -8.56 -20.91
N GLU A 358 13.59 -7.65 -21.74
CA GLU A 358 13.80 -7.66 -23.19
C GLU A 358 15.27 -7.70 -23.59
N PRO A 359 16.19 -6.90 -23.01
CA PRO A 359 17.62 -7.00 -23.35
C PRO A 359 18.23 -8.36 -23.02
N GLN A 360 17.71 -9.06 -22.00
CA GLN A 360 18.16 -10.42 -21.66
C GLN A 360 17.64 -11.46 -22.65
N LEU A 361 16.43 -11.29 -23.18
CA LEU A 361 15.87 -12.19 -24.21
C LEU A 361 16.52 -11.97 -25.58
N MET A 362 16.98 -10.75 -25.87
CA MET A 362 17.63 -10.38 -27.13
C MET A 362 19.13 -10.73 -27.18
N GLN A 363 19.69 -11.32 -26.12
CA GLN A 363 21.10 -11.68 -26.09
C GLN A 363 21.42 -12.87 -27.01
N THR A 364 22.70 -13.03 -27.33
CA THR A 364 23.20 -14.07 -28.25
C THR A 364 23.91 -15.23 -27.55
N SER A 365 24.10 -15.15 -26.22
CA SER A 365 24.70 -16.22 -25.43
C SER A 365 23.70 -17.37 -25.26
N GLU A 366 24.08 -18.60 -25.61
CA GLU A 366 23.21 -19.78 -25.47
C GLU A 366 22.74 -19.98 -24.02
N VAL A 367 23.67 -19.93 -23.07
CA VAL A 367 23.37 -20.04 -21.63
C VAL A 367 22.40 -18.93 -21.20
N GLY A 368 22.62 -17.71 -21.69
CA GLY A 368 21.75 -16.59 -21.38
C GLY A 368 20.35 -16.75 -21.99
N ILE A 369 20.25 -17.23 -23.23
CA ILE A 369 18.98 -17.51 -23.90
C ILE A 369 18.20 -18.56 -23.11
N LEU A 370 18.83 -19.67 -22.71
CA LEU A 370 18.19 -20.72 -21.91
C LEU A 370 17.67 -20.18 -20.58
N THR A 371 18.52 -19.51 -19.78
CA THR A 371 18.11 -18.96 -18.48
C THR A 371 17.01 -17.90 -18.62
N SER A 372 17.14 -16.95 -19.56
CA SER A 372 16.15 -15.88 -19.74
C SER A 372 14.80 -16.40 -20.26
N THR A 373 14.82 -17.41 -21.13
CA THR A 373 13.60 -18.07 -21.64
C THR A 373 12.93 -18.92 -20.57
N ALA A 374 13.69 -19.68 -19.76
CA ALA A 374 13.15 -20.43 -18.64
C ALA A 374 12.50 -19.51 -17.59
N LEU A 375 13.15 -18.38 -17.27
CA LEU A 375 12.56 -17.35 -16.42
C LEU A 375 11.29 -16.75 -17.03
N LEU A 376 11.26 -16.49 -18.34
CA LEU A 376 10.06 -16.02 -19.04
C LEU A 376 8.91 -17.02 -18.91
N ASN A 377 9.16 -18.30 -19.19
CA ASN A 377 8.18 -19.37 -19.07
C ASN A 377 7.62 -19.43 -17.64
N ARG A 378 8.51 -19.34 -16.64
CA ARG A 378 8.13 -19.34 -15.23
C ARG A 378 7.24 -18.14 -14.88
N ILE A 379 7.59 -16.94 -15.34
CA ILE A 379 6.78 -15.72 -15.13
C ILE A 379 5.40 -15.88 -15.77
N ILE A 380 5.32 -16.35 -17.02
CA ILE A 380 4.05 -16.55 -17.75
C ILE A 380 3.13 -17.50 -16.98
N ARG A 381 3.68 -18.61 -16.46
CA ARG A 381 2.90 -19.61 -15.69
C ARG A 381 2.42 -19.10 -14.33
N GLN A 382 3.10 -18.11 -13.76
CA GLN A 382 2.79 -17.59 -12.42
C GLN A 382 1.82 -16.41 -12.44
N VAL A 383 1.84 -15.59 -13.49
CA VAL A 383 0.96 -14.41 -13.61
C VAL A 383 -0.49 -14.86 -13.81
N THR A 384 -1.39 -14.40 -12.95
CA THR A 384 -2.82 -14.74 -12.98
C THR A 384 -3.75 -13.54 -13.17
N SER A 385 -3.27 -12.31 -12.95
CA SER A 385 -4.08 -11.11 -13.10
C SER A 385 -4.35 -10.78 -14.57
N GLU A 386 -5.62 -10.51 -14.90
CA GLU A 386 -6.05 -10.25 -16.28
C GLU A 386 -5.30 -9.07 -16.91
N ALA A 387 -5.12 -7.99 -16.15
CA ALA A 387 -4.42 -6.79 -16.62
C ALA A 387 -2.93 -7.07 -16.90
N LEU A 388 -2.23 -7.81 -16.03
CA LEU A 388 -0.83 -8.13 -16.26
C LEU A 388 -0.64 -9.17 -17.37
N LEU A 389 -1.54 -10.14 -17.48
CA LEU A 389 -1.58 -11.09 -18.60
C LEU A 389 -1.75 -10.36 -19.94
N GLN A 390 -2.67 -9.39 -20.02
CA GLN A 390 -2.85 -8.60 -21.23
C GLN A 390 -1.57 -7.83 -21.59
N GLU A 391 -0.92 -7.22 -20.62
CA GLU A 391 0.33 -6.48 -20.85
C GLU A 391 1.51 -7.42 -21.17
N MET A 392 1.53 -8.65 -20.66
CA MET A 392 2.46 -9.72 -21.05
C MET A 392 2.25 -10.12 -22.51
N VAL A 393 1.00 -10.29 -22.94
CA VAL A 393 0.68 -10.58 -24.35
C VAL A 393 1.15 -9.45 -25.26
N TYR A 394 0.94 -8.19 -24.86
CA TYR A 394 1.45 -7.05 -25.63
C TYR A 394 2.97 -7.00 -25.69
N PHE A 395 3.65 -7.36 -24.60
CA PHE A 395 5.10 -7.49 -24.59
C PHE A 395 5.59 -8.54 -25.59
N LEU A 396 5.01 -9.74 -25.57
CA LEU A 396 5.46 -10.87 -26.40
C LEU A 396 5.04 -10.77 -27.88
N LEU A 397 3.81 -10.35 -28.14
CA LEU A 397 3.20 -10.42 -29.48
C LEU A 397 3.02 -9.05 -30.15
N GLY A 398 3.10 -7.97 -29.37
CA GLY A 398 2.76 -6.62 -29.80
C GLY A 398 1.26 -6.33 -29.70
N GLU A 399 0.88 -5.09 -30.00
CA GLU A 399 -0.52 -4.66 -29.95
C GLU A 399 -1.33 -5.15 -31.16
N GLU A 400 -0.65 -5.51 -32.27
CA GLU A 400 -1.26 -6.01 -33.49
C GLU A 400 -1.38 -7.54 -33.50
N LYS A 401 -2.60 -8.04 -33.71
CA LYS A 401 -2.91 -9.49 -33.81
C LYS A 401 -2.71 -10.07 -35.21
N GLY A 402 -2.15 -9.29 -36.14
CA GLY A 402 -1.92 -9.70 -37.53
C GLY A 402 -0.75 -10.68 -37.68
N PRO A 403 -0.65 -11.36 -38.84
CA PRO A 403 0.54 -12.13 -39.20
C PRO A 403 1.78 -11.23 -39.23
N GLU A 404 2.96 -11.80 -38.97
CA GLU A 404 4.20 -11.04 -38.96
C GLU A 404 4.51 -10.50 -40.36
N THR A 405 4.73 -9.18 -40.46
CA THR A 405 5.17 -8.52 -41.69
C THR A 405 6.48 -7.78 -41.43
N LEU A 406 7.21 -7.41 -42.49
CA LEU A 406 8.48 -6.65 -42.37
C LEU A 406 8.32 -5.34 -41.58
N ALA A 407 7.15 -4.71 -41.62
CA ALA A 407 6.85 -3.51 -40.83
C ALA A 407 6.66 -3.83 -39.34
N THR A 408 6.07 -4.99 -39.03
CA THR A 408 5.81 -5.47 -37.67
C THR A 408 7.11 -5.89 -36.97
N ILE A 409 8.11 -6.39 -37.70
CA ILE A 409 9.45 -6.73 -37.15
C ILE A 409 10.13 -5.50 -36.55
N ALA A 410 10.04 -4.35 -37.23
CA ALA A 410 10.62 -3.11 -36.72
C ALA A 410 9.86 -2.56 -35.49
N GLN A 411 8.58 -2.91 -35.35
CA GLN A 411 7.72 -2.45 -34.25
C GLN A 411 7.81 -3.35 -33.01
N ASN A 412 8.02 -4.66 -33.19
CA ASN A 412 8.23 -5.62 -32.11
C ASN A 412 9.38 -6.60 -32.46
N PRO A 413 10.64 -6.21 -32.20
CA PRO A 413 11.80 -7.05 -32.49
C PRO A 413 11.84 -8.32 -31.63
N LEU A 414 11.25 -8.29 -30.43
CA LEU A 414 11.20 -9.44 -29.53
C LEU A 414 10.35 -10.57 -30.10
N ARG A 415 9.17 -10.26 -30.67
CA ARG A 415 8.30 -11.25 -31.32
C ARG A 415 9.06 -12.01 -32.41
N HIS A 416 9.78 -11.30 -33.26
CA HIS A 416 10.59 -11.90 -34.32
C HIS A 416 11.68 -12.80 -33.74
N ARG A 417 12.38 -12.32 -32.72
CA ARG A 417 13.43 -13.09 -32.06
C ARG A 417 12.91 -14.38 -31.42
N LEU A 418 11.76 -14.34 -30.75
CA LEU A 418 11.15 -15.55 -30.17
C LEU A 418 10.76 -16.55 -31.27
N ILE A 419 10.29 -16.08 -32.43
CA ILE A 419 10.00 -16.94 -33.59
C ILE A 419 11.29 -17.58 -34.13
N GLU A 420 12.39 -16.84 -34.23
CA GLU A 420 13.71 -17.40 -34.60
C GLU A 420 14.18 -18.45 -33.59
N LEU A 421 13.95 -18.22 -32.30
CA LEU A 421 14.35 -19.16 -31.24
C LEU A 421 13.50 -20.45 -31.25
N CYS A 422 12.27 -20.41 -31.75
CA CYS A 422 11.49 -21.62 -32.05
C CYS A 422 12.11 -22.48 -33.16
N ASP A 423 13.02 -21.94 -33.98
CA ASP A 423 13.77 -22.65 -35.03
C ASP A 423 15.26 -22.82 -34.67
N HIS A 424 15.61 -22.64 -33.39
CA HIS A 424 17.00 -22.74 -32.95
C HIS A 424 17.51 -24.19 -33.06
N LEU A 425 18.79 -24.35 -33.40
CA LEU A 425 19.45 -25.66 -33.56
C LEU A 425 19.55 -26.50 -32.26
N SER A 426 19.12 -25.95 -31.12
CA SER A 426 19.15 -26.62 -29.83
C SER A 426 17.73 -27.00 -29.46
N ASP A 427 17.46 -28.31 -29.42
CA ASP A 427 16.14 -28.87 -29.11
C ASP A 427 15.62 -28.37 -27.75
N GLU A 428 16.52 -28.10 -26.81
CA GLU A 428 16.19 -27.57 -25.48
C GLU A 428 15.66 -26.13 -25.54
N VAL A 429 16.26 -25.27 -26.37
CA VAL A 429 15.79 -23.90 -26.61
C VAL A 429 14.44 -23.93 -27.33
N GLN A 430 14.31 -24.80 -28.34
CA GLN A 430 13.07 -24.94 -29.10
C GLN A 430 11.89 -25.38 -28.22
N CYS A 431 12.06 -26.39 -27.37
CA CYS A 431 11.02 -26.85 -26.45
C CYS A 431 10.61 -25.77 -25.44
N LEU A 432 11.58 -25.08 -24.81
CA LEU A 432 11.32 -24.03 -23.80
C LEU A 432 10.53 -22.84 -24.38
N VAL A 433 10.83 -22.42 -25.60
CA VAL A 433 10.11 -21.31 -26.25
C VAL A 433 8.70 -21.73 -26.67
N ILE A 434 8.54 -22.95 -27.20
CA ILE A 434 7.22 -23.48 -27.60
C ILE A 434 6.30 -23.60 -26.38
N ASP A 435 6.80 -24.07 -25.25
CA ASP A 435 6.04 -24.20 -23.99
C ASP A 435 5.69 -22.86 -23.35
N SER A 436 6.39 -21.79 -23.74
CA SER A 436 6.12 -20.41 -23.32
C SER A 436 5.08 -19.70 -24.20
N CYS A 437 4.70 -20.27 -25.34
CA CYS A 437 3.85 -19.59 -26.31
C CYS A 437 2.35 -19.73 -25.94
N PRO A 438 1.64 -18.62 -25.64
CA PRO A 438 0.24 -18.68 -25.19
C PRO A 438 -0.76 -19.06 -26.29
N ASN A 439 -0.34 -19.10 -27.57
CA ASN A 439 -1.16 -19.54 -28.69
C ASN A 439 -0.29 -20.16 -29.81
N PRO A 440 -0.23 -21.49 -29.95
CA PRO A 440 0.57 -22.14 -30.99
C PRO A 440 0.04 -21.91 -32.42
N CYS A 441 -1.18 -21.39 -32.57
CA CYS A 441 -1.85 -21.17 -33.87
C CYS A 441 -1.22 -20.07 -34.76
N HIS A 442 -0.18 -19.38 -34.29
CA HIS A 442 0.59 -18.41 -35.08
C HIS A 442 1.92 -18.99 -35.60
N LEU A 443 2.22 -20.25 -35.30
CA LEU A 443 3.33 -20.96 -35.94
C LEU A 443 2.92 -21.36 -37.38
N PRO A 444 3.81 -21.22 -38.38
CA PRO A 444 3.54 -21.63 -39.77
C PRO A 444 2.96 -23.05 -39.85
N GLU A 445 1.99 -23.29 -40.74
CA GLU A 445 1.27 -24.58 -40.88
C GLU A 445 2.21 -25.80 -40.98
N GLU A 446 3.39 -25.66 -41.62
CA GLU A 446 4.43 -26.71 -41.69
C GLU A 446 4.96 -27.16 -40.31
N LYS A 447 4.82 -26.35 -39.26
CA LYS A 447 5.32 -26.62 -37.90
C LYS A 447 4.28 -27.31 -36.99
N MET A 448 2.99 -27.27 -37.33
CA MET A 448 1.98 -28.10 -36.67
C MET A 448 2.13 -29.57 -37.06
N GLU A 449 2.47 -29.85 -38.32
CA GLU A 449 2.62 -31.23 -38.82
C GLU A 449 3.77 -31.97 -38.15
N LYS A 450 4.90 -31.29 -37.84
CA LYS A 450 5.98 -31.88 -37.04
C LYS A 450 5.56 -32.19 -35.60
N LYS A 451 4.75 -31.33 -34.98
CA LYS A 451 4.22 -31.53 -33.62
C LYS A 451 3.22 -32.69 -33.55
N VAL A 452 2.42 -32.91 -34.60
CA VAL A 452 1.53 -34.08 -34.72
C VAL A 452 2.33 -35.38 -34.95
N ALA A 453 3.42 -35.31 -35.71
CA ALA A 453 4.28 -36.47 -35.98
C ALA A 453 5.12 -36.93 -34.75
N GLU A 454 5.54 -36.02 -33.87
CA GLU A 454 6.35 -36.35 -32.68
C GLU A 454 5.53 -36.73 -31.44
N VAL A 455 4.30 -36.20 -31.28
CA VAL A 455 3.50 -36.39 -30.06
C VAL A 455 2.55 -37.61 -30.16
N GLY A 456 2.42 -38.24 -31.33
CA GLY A 456 1.61 -39.46 -31.49
C GLY A 456 0.14 -39.28 -31.10
N LEU A 457 -0.41 -38.08 -31.25
CA LEU A 457 -1.85 -37.84 -31.12
C LEU A 457 -2.55 -38.19 -32.43
N PRO A 458 -3.71 -38.87 -32.38
CA PRO A 458 -4.40 -39.29 -33.59
C PRO A 458 -4.88 -38.07 -34.37
N SER A 459 -4.58 -38.06 -35.66
CA SER A 459 -5.13 -37.11 -36.63
C SER A 459 -6.64 -37.29 -36.73
N GLU A 460 -7.43 -36.48 -36.04
CA GLU A 460 -8.84 -36.31 -36.37
C GLU A 460 -8.93 -35.51 -37.66
N ASN A 461 -8.89 -36.21 -38.79
CA ASN A 461 -9.33 -35.72 -40.08
C ASN A 461 -9.76 -36.90 -40.97
N SER A 462 -10.92 -37.47 -40.64
CA SER A 462 -11.76 -38.12 -41.64
C SER A 462 -13.16 -38.31 -41.07
N GLU A 463 -14.07 -37.36 -41.27
CA GLU A 463 -15.50 -37.65 -41.47
C GLU A 463 -16.25 -36.37 -41.88
N THR A 464 -16.18 -36.03 -43.17
CA THR A 464 -17.30 -35.42 -43.91
C THR A 464 -17.20 -35.80 -45.39
N SER A 465 -18.03 -36.75 -45.80
CA SER A 465 -18.50 -37.16 -47.15
C SER A 465 -18.76 -38.67 -47.05
N GLU A 466 -19.98 -39.21 -47.06
CA GLU A 466 -21.20 -38.93 -47.83
C GLU A 466 -22.47 -38.92 -46.98
#